data_AF-A0A0C9UBW3-F1
#
_entry.id   AF-A0A0C9UBW3-F1
#
_cell.length_a   1.000
_cell.length_b   1.000
_cell.length_c   1.000
_cell.angle_alpha   90.00
_cell.angle_beta   90.00
_cell.angle_gamma   90.00
#
_symmetry.space_group_name_H-M   'P 1'
#
loop_
_entity.id
_entity.type
_entity.pdbx_description
1 polymer ?
#
loop_
_entity_poly.entity_id
_entity_poly.type
_entity_poly.pdbx_seq_one_letter_code
_entity_poly.pdbx_strand_id
1 'polypeptide(L)'
;MKFLLPAFLSLLPILAAAGKLSVQSPRVVISDSKANILRNEPLSLSHLPSPPLTLGASDRLKFTFQVLEKESEKPVQPHQTFLRFYDPETQEEGIQPLRISSTGKASFELLNLATERVKASCIHSSHPECIRTAPSVAHSWLFQALALL
;
A
#
# COMPACT_ATOMS: atom_id res chain seq x y z
N MET A 1 -64.06 -14.24 -11.22
CA MET A 1 -63.07 -15.32 -11.03
C MET A 1 -61.72 -14.68 -10.75
N LYS A 2 -61.11 -15.00 -9.60
CA LYS A 2 -59.78 -14.53 -9.18
C LYS A 2 -58.74 -15.43 -9.84
N PHE A 3 -57.77 -14.85 -10.56
CA PHE A 3 -56.50 -15.51 -10.85
C PHE A 3 -55.36 -14.64 -10.32
N LEU A 4 -54.98 -14.94 -9.07
CA LEU A 4 -53.66 -14.74 -8.50
C LEU A 4 -52.72 -15.77 -9.11
N LEU A 5 -51.50 -15.38 -9.51
CA LEU A 5 -50.27 -16.19 -9.56
C LEU A 5 -49.08 -15.23 -9.80
N PRO A 6 -47.86 -15.57 -9.35
CA PRO A 6 -47.10 -14.74 -8.42
C PRO A 6 -45.81 -14.19 -9.04
N ALA A 7 -45.25 -13.21 -8.34
CA ALA A 7 -43.89 -12.72 -8.52
C ALA A 7 -42.86 -13.86 -8.56
N PHE A 8 -42.25 -14.10 -9.72
CA PHE A 8 -40.97 -14.79 -9.83
C PHE A 8 -39.90 -13.75 -10.19
N LEU A 9 -39.43 -13.04 -9.16
CA LEU A 9 -38.15 -12.34 -9.21
C LEU A 9 -37.05 -13.40 -9.35
N SER A 10 -36.55 -13.58 -10.56
CA SER A 10 -35.34 -14.35 -10.83
C SER A 10 -34.13 -13.62 -10.24
N LEU A 11 -33.70 -13.99 -9.04
CA LEU A 11 -32.36 -13.69 -8.53
C LEU A 11 -31.34 -14.45 -9.40
N LEU A 12 -30.66 -13.77 -10.32
CA LEU A 12 -29.44 -14.31 -10.91
C LEU A 12 -28.30 -14.15 -9.88
N PRO A 13 -27.68 -15.24 -9.42
CA PRO A 13 -26.44 -15.13 -8.66
C PRO A 13 -25.35 -14.65 -9.63
N ILE A 14 -24.81 -13.45 -9.41
CA ILE A 14 -23.61 -12.99 -10.10
C ILE A 14 -22.46 -13.84 -9.57
N LEU A 15 -21.93 -14.76 -10.39
CA LEU A 15 -20.67 -15.43 -10.08
C LEU A 15 -19.55 -14.39 -10.10
N ALA A 16 -19.17 -13.89 -8.93
CA ALA A 16 -17.96 -13.11 -8.78
C ALA A 16 -16.74 -14.04 -8.94
N ALA A 17 -16.17 -14.09 -10.14
CA ALA A 17 -14.88 -14.73 -10.34
C ALA A 17 -13.80 -13.87 -9.68
N ALA A 18 -13.20 -14.36 -8.60
CA ALA A 18 -12.03 -13.74 -7.99
C ALA A 18 -10.82 -13.95 -8.92
N GLY A 19 -10.60 -12.98 -9.82
CA GLY A 19 -9.43 -12.98 -10.70
C GLY A 19 -8.15 -13.00 -9.86
N LYS A 20 -7.25 -13.95 -10.14
CA LYS A 20 -5.94 -14.00 -9.46
C LYS A 20 -5.15 -12.77 -9.88
N LEU A 21 -4.82 -11.91 -8.93
CA LEU A 21 -4.06 -10.69 -9.19
C LEU A 21 -2.55 -10.98 -9.20
N SER A 22 -1.81 -10.20 -9.99
CA SER A 22 -0.36 -10.19 -10.04
C SER A 22 0.16 -8.76 -10.02
N VAL A 23 1.29 -8.56 -9.34
CA VAL A 23 1.98 -7.28 -9.29
C VAL A 23 3.19 -7.36 -10.23
N GLN A 24 3.26 -6.40 -11.15
CA GLN A 24 4.26 -6.33 -12.22
C GLN A 24 5.12 -5.08 -12.09
N SER A 25 6.39 -5.26 -12.48
CA SER A 25 7.42 -4.21 -12.49
C SER A 25 7.46 -3.31 -11.24
N PRO A 26 7.38 -3.86 -10.01
CA PRO A 26 7.56 -3.07 -8.81
C PRO A 26 8.95 -2.42 -8.80
N ARG A 27 8.99 -1.12 -8.51
CA ARG A 27 10.21 -0.30 -8.54
C ARG A 27 10.21 0.69 -7.40
N VAL A 28 11.38 0.85 -6.80
CA VAL A 28 11.67 1.85 -5.78
C VAL A 28 12.59 2.91 -6.36
N VAL A 29 12.27 4.17 -6.06
CA VAL A 29 13.15 5.32 -6.31
C VAL A 29 13.28 6.09 -5.01
N ILE A 30 14.51 6.37 -4.60
CA ILE A 30 14.82 7.26 -3.49
C ILE A 30 15.48 8.50 -4.10
N SER A 31 14.97 9.69 -3.76
CA SER A 31 15.57 10.94 -4.17
C SER A 31 15.76 11.88 -2.99
N ASP A 32 16.76 12.77 -3.07
CA ASP A 32 16.97 13.79 -2.05
C ASP A 32 15.92 14.93 -2.16
N SER A 33 16.04 15.92 -1.28
CA SER A 33 15.18 17.12 -1.27
C SER A 33 15.29 17.99 -2.53
N LYS A 34 16.35 17.83 -3.33
CA LYS A 34 16.57 18.51 -4.61
C LYS A 34 16.15 17.65 -5.80
N ALA A 35 15.49 16.51 -5.56
CA ALA A 35 15.07 15.52 -6.55
C ALA A 35 16.23 14.82 -7.29
N ASN A 36 17.45 14.83 -6.73
CA ASN A 36 18.52 13.98 -7.24
C ASN A 36 18.23 12.53 -6.84
N ILE A 37 18.33 11.61 -7.80
CA ILE A 37 18.09 10.19 -7.57
C ILE A 37 19.27 9.60 -6.80
N LEU A 38 19.02 9.15 -5.58
CA LEU A 38 19.98 8.46 -4.72
C LEU A 38 19.98 6.95 -4.99
N ARG A 39 18.80 6.37 -5.28
CA ARG A 39 18.63 4.94 -5.60
C ARG A 39 17.46 4.76 -6.57
N ASN A 40 17.60 3.84 -7.53
CA ASN A 40 16.53 3.49 -8.45
C ASN A 40 16.70 2.03 -8.89
N GLU A 41 15.86 1.15 -8.37
CA GLU A 41 15.99 -0.28 -8.60
C GLU A 41 14.63 -1.00 -8.64
N PRO A 42 14.53 -2.10 -9.39
CA PRO A 42 13.39 -3.00 -9.29
C PRO A 42 13.34 -3.65 -7.90
N LEU A 43 12.13 -3.83 -7.36
CA LEU A 43 11.92 -4.50 -6.08
C LEU A 43 11.51 -5.95 -6.32
N SER A 44 12.14 -6.92 -5.64
CA SER A 44 11.67 -8.30 -5.71
C SER A 44 10.51 -8.51 -4.75
N LEU A 45 9.47 -9.23 -5.19
CA LEU A 45 8.38 -9.66 -4.31
C LEU A 45 8.74 -10.92 -3.50
N SER A 46 9.82 -11.60 -3.89
CA SER A 46 10.26 -12.86 -3.27
C SER A 46 11.47 -12.68 -2.36
N HIS A 47 12.18 -11.56 -2.49
CA HIS A 47 13.41 -11.29 -1.76
C HIS A 47 13.43 -9.85 -1.26
N LEU A 48 13.82 -9.67 0.01
CA LEU A 48 14.02 -8.34 0.56
C LEU A 48 15.26 -7.68 -0.07
N PRO A 49 15.26 -6.35 -0.27
CA PRO A 49 16.44 -5.62 -0.70
C PRO A 49 17.61 -5.84 0.26
N SER A 50 18.79 -6.13 -0.29
CA SER A 50 20.05 -6.20 0.45
C SER A 50 21.08 -5.32 -0.27
N PRO A 51 21.60 -4.25 0.37
CA PRO A 51 21.29 -3.81 1.74
C PRO A 51 19.88 -3.21 1.88
N PRO A 52 19.34 -3.13 3.12
CA PRO A 52 18.06 -2.49 3.42
C PRO A 52 17.96 -1.08 2.82
N LEU A 53 16.75 -0.67 2.46
CA LEU A 53 16.48 0.68 1.98
C LEU A 53 16.54 1.66 3.16
N THR A 54 17.47 2.61 3.10
CA THR A 54 17.60 3.69 4.09
C THR A 54 17.10 5.00 3.51
N LEU A 55 16.38 5.79 4.32
CA LEU A 55 15.88 7.11 3.95
C LEU A 55 16.46 8.16 4.89
N GLY A 56 17.15 9.15 4.33
CA GLY A 56 17.54 10.36 5.04
C GLY A 56 16.35 11.23 5.41
N ALA A 57 16.56 12.17 6.33
CA ALA A 57 15.52 13.01 6.95
C ALA A 57 14.83 14.03 6.01
N SER A 58 15.22 14.06 4.73
CA SER A 58 14.59 14.88 3.70
C SER A 58 14.41 14.13 2.39
N ASP A 59 14.62 12.81 2.42
CA ASP A 59 14.53 11.99 1.23
C ASP A 59 13.07 11.69 0.89
N ARG A 60 12.84 11.44 -0.38
CA ARG A 60 11.55 11.07 -0.94
C ARG A 60 11.65 9.63 -1.39
N LEU A 61 10.76 8.78 -0.88
CA LEU A 61 10.60 7.40 -1.33
C LEU A 61 9.43 7.34 -2.29
N LYS A 62 9.69 6.89 -3.51
CA LYS A 62 8.66 6.60 -4.51
C LYS A 62 8.59 5.11 -4.79
N PHE A 63 7.38 4.56 -4.73
CA PHE A 63 7.08 3.18 -5.08
C PHE A 63 6.12 3.14 -6.26
N THR A 64 6.45 2.38 -7.30
CA THR A 64 5.59 2.22 -8.49
C THR A 64 5.45 0.77 -8.86
N PHE A 65 4.26 0.36 -9.27
CA PHE A 65 3.98 -0.99 -9.76
C PHE A 65 2.75 -0.99 -10.67
N GLN A 66 2.48 -2.12 -11.31
CA GLN A 66 1.26 -2.36 -12.07
C GLN A 66 0.55 -3.61 -11.55
N VAL A 67 -0.78 -3.60 -11.54
CA VAL A 67 -1.62 -4.74 -11.18
C VAL A 67 -2.27 -5.30 -12.43
N LEU A 68 -2.04 -6.60 -12.68
CA LEU A 68 -2.63 -7.33 -13.80
C LEU A 68 -3.38 -8.57 -13.29
N GLU A 69 -4.41 -8.99 -14.00
CA GLU A 69 -4.98 -10.33 -13.85
C GLU A 69 -3.99 -11.37 -14.37
N LYS A 70 -3.68 -12.38 -13.56
CA LYS A 70 -2.59 -13.35 -13.79
C LYS A 70 -2.77 -14.19 -15.05
N GLU A 71 -4.01 -14.52 -15.41
CA GLU A 71 -4.30 -15.43 -16.52
C GLU A 71 -4.47 -14.69 -17.84
N SER A 72 -5.05 -13.48 -17.81
CA SER A 72 -5.32 -12.70 -19.02
C SER A 72 -4.27 -11.61 -19.29
N GLU A 73 -3.37 -11.36 -18.34
CA GLU A 73 -2.43 -10.24 -18.31
C GLU A 73 -3.08 -8.86 -18.51
N LYS A 74 -4.40 -8.77 -18.30
CA LYS A 74 -5.14 -7.52 -18.44
C LYS A 74 -4.88 -6.61 -17.25
N PRO A 75 -4.69 -5.30 -17.46
CA PRO A 75 -4.64 -4.35 -16.37
C PRO A 75 -5.96 -4.31 -15.63
N VAL A 76 -5.90 -4.29 -14.31
CA VAL A 76 -7.08 -4.26 -13.45
C VAL A 76 -6.95 -3.16 -12.41
N GLN A 77 -8.09 -2.63 -12.01
CA GLN A 77 -8.19 -1.64 -10.94
C GLN A 77 -8.91 -2.30 -9.76
N PRO A 78 -8.17 -2.83 -8.76
CA PRO A 78 -8.77 -3.44 -7.59
C PRO A 78 -9.68 -2.46 -6.85
N HIS A 79 -10.73 -3.01 -6.22
CA HIS A 79 -11.67 -2.21 -5.44
C HIS A 79 -10.99 -1.53 -4.25
N GLN A 80 -10.08 -2.26 -3.56
CA GLN A 80 -9.30 -1.73 -2.46
C GLN A 80 -7.82 -2.13 -2.60
N THR A 81 -6.93 -1.18 -2.34
CA THR A 81 -5.48 -1.43 -2.31
C THR A 81 -4.85 -0.58 -1.22
N PHE A 82 -3.97 -1.19 -0.43
CA PHE A 82 -3.30 -0.53 0.68
C PHE A 82 -1.80 -0.81 0.66
N LEU A 83 -1.04 0.16 1.14
CA LEU A 83 0.35 -0.02 1.54
C LEU A 83 0.40 -0.13 3.06
N ARG A 84 0.98 -1.22 3.58
CA ARG A 84 1.21 -1.41 5.01
C ARG A 84 2.68 -1.18 5.33
N PHE A 85 2.92 -0.29 6.29
CA PHE A 85 4.17 -0.10 6.99
C PHE A 85 4.08 -0.82 8.32
N TYR A 86 5.08 -1.63 8.64
CA TYR A 86 5.11 -2.41 9.87
C TYR A 86 6.49 -2.30 10.51
N ASP A 87 6.50 -1.95 11.79
CA ASP A 87 7.68 -2.02 12.63
C ASP A 87 7.61 -3.28 13.52
N PRO A 88 8.47 -4.29 13.29
CA PRO A 88 8.46 -5.51 14.08
C PRO A 88 8.93 -5.33 15.53
N GLU A 89 9.66 -4.26 15.86
CA GLU A 89 10.17 -4.03 17.21
C GLU A 89 9.08 -3.46 18.12
N THR A 90 8.34 -2.47 17.63
CA THR A 90 7.26 -1.80 18.36
C THR A 90 5.88 -2.42 18.12
N GLN A 91 5.75 -3.25 17.09
CA GLN A 91 4.46 -3.77 16.57
C GLN A 91 3.53 -2.67 16.05
N GLU A 92 4.05 -1.47 15.77
CA GLU A 92 3.26 -0.40 15.18
C GLU A 92 3.00 -0.63 13.69
N GLU A 93 1.79 -0.25 13.25
CA GLU A 93 1.35 -0.36 11.87
C GLU A 93 0.81 0.97 11.34
N GLY A 94 1.21 1.30 10.11
CA GLY A 94 0.64 2.36 9.31
C GLY A 94 0.02 1.80 8.04
N ILE A 95 -1.25 2.11 7.76
CA ILE A 95 -1.93 1.67 6.54
C ILE A 95 -2.27 2.90 5.70
N GLN A 96 -1.78 2.92 4.47
CA GLN A 96 -2.04 4.01 3.52
C GLN A 96 -2.86 3.47 2.34
N PRO A 97 -4.06 3.99 2.07
CA PRO A 97 -4.80 3.65 0.87
C PRO A 97 -4.03 4.08 -0.38
N LEU A 98 -4.00 3.21 -1.39
CA LEU A 98 -3.39 3.46 -2.69
C LEU A 98 -4.46 3.55 -3.76
N ARG A 99 -4.38 4.60 -4.59
CA ARG A 99 -5.18 4.69 -5.80
C ARG A 99 -4.48 3.96 -6.94
N ILE A 100 -5.18 3.02 -7.54
CA ILE A 100 -4.77 2.34 -8.77
C ILE A 100 -5.48 3.03 -9.94
N SER A 101 -4.74 3.35 -11.00
CA SER A 101 -5.32 3.92 -12.22
C SER A 101 -6.14 2.88 -12.99
N SER A 102 -6.94 3.32 -13.96
CA SER A 102 -7.65 2.42 -14.89
C SER A 102 -6.70 1.55 -15.74
N THR A 103 -5.43 1.94 -15.87
CA THR A 103 -4.39 1.14 -16.53
C THR A 103 -3.71 0.15 -15.58
N GLY A 104 -4.23 -0.02 -14.36
CA GLY A 104 -3.67 -0.86 -13.31
C GLY A 104 -2.39 -0.32 -12.68
N LYS A 105 -1.97 0.92 -12.99
CA LYS A 105 -0.71 1.48 -12.47
C LYS A 105 -0.93 2.15 -11.12
N ALA A 106 0.04 1.98 -10.24
CA ALA A 106 0.11 2.63 -8.93
C ALA A 106 1.39 3.45 -8.82
N SER A 107 1.29 4.60 -8.17
CA SER A 107 2.44 5.40 -7.75
C SER A 107 2.15 5.95 -6.36
N PHE A 108 3.05 5.65 -5.44
CA PHE A 108 3.05 6.17 -4.08
C PHE A 108 4.32 6.97 -3.86
N GLU A 109 4.21 8.06 -3.11
CA GLU A 109 5.35 8.87 -2.71
C GLU A 109 5.22 9.21 -1.23
N LEU A 110 6.27 8.91 -0.48
CA LEU A 110 6.45 9.30 0.91
C LEU A 110 7.54 10.36 0.99
N LEU A 111 7.21 11.48 1.60
CA LEU A 111 8.20 12.45 2.04
C LEU A 111 8.64 12.05 3.45
N ASN A 112 9.92 11.70 3.62
CA ASN A 112 10.47 11.59 4.96
C ASN A 112 10.71 13.01 5.47
N LEU A 113 9.65 13.72 5.83
CA LEU A 113 9.79 14.92 6.63
C LEU A 113 9.83 14.43 8.08
N ALA A 114 10.96 14.59 8.76
CA ALA A 114 11.07 14.43 10.21
C ALA A 114 10.08 15.33 11.02
N THR A 115 9.20 16.06 10.33
CA THR A 115 8.18 16.98 10.83
C THR A 115 6.78 16.68 10.31
N GLU A 116 6.58 15.78 9.34
CA GLU A 116 5.24 15.24 9.09
C GLU A 116 4.97 14.20 10.16
N ARG A 117 4.36 14.67 11.25
CA ARG A 117 3.47 13.84 12.05
C ARG A 117 2.52 13.18 11.05
N VAL A 118 2.80 11.93 10.70
CA VAL A 118 1.73 10.97 10.48
C VAL A 118 0.80 11.24 11.66
N LYS A 119 -0.39 11.80 11.39
CA LYS A 119 -1.41 11.99 12.41
C LYS A 119 -1.84 10.59 12.82
N ALA A 120 -1.02 9.94 13.63
CA ALA A 120 -1.46 9.02 14.65
C ALA A 120 -2.39 9.86 15.52
N SER A 121 -3.64 9.95 15.10
CA SER A 121 -4.72 10.41 15.95
C SER A 121 -4.76 9.40 17.08
N CYS A 122 -4.11 9.72 18.19
CA CYS A 122 -4.22 8.97 19.42
C CYS A 122 -5.71 8.89 19.77
N ILE A 123 -6.35 7.77 19.44
CA ILE A 123 -7.67 7.44 19.95
C ILE A 123 -7.44 6.92 21.37
N HIS A 124 -7.55 7.86 22.30
CA HIS A 124 -8.00 7.67 23.68
C HIS A 124 -7.42 6.45 24.44
N SER A 125 -6.28 6.63 25.09
CA SER A 125 -5.93 5.84 26.27
C SER A 125 -5.33 6.76 27.33
N SER A 126 -5.90 6.70 28.52
CA SER A 126 -5.69 7.56 29.67
C SER A 126 -4.38 7.26 30.41
N HIS A 127 -3.22 7.46 29.76
CA HIS A 127 -1.92 7.41 30.43
C HIS A 127 -1.04 8.63 30.12
N PRO A 128 -0.54 9.36 31.14
CA PRO A 128 0.22 10.57 30.96
C PRO A 128 1.72 10.25 30.89
N GLU A 129 2.18 9.58 29.83
CA GLU A 129 3.61 9.39 29.60
C GLU A 129 3.88 9.10 28.11
N CYS A 130 3.90 10.15 27.29
CA CYS A 130 4.47 10.06 25.94
C CYS A 130 4.99 11.44 25.50
N ILE A 131 5.99 11.93 26.25
CA ILE A 131 6.88 13.03 25.82
C ILE A 131 8.30 12.47 25.88
N ARG A 132 9.05 12.66 24.78
CA ARG A 132 10.42 12.18 24.50
C ARG A 132 10.43 10.71 24.09
N THR A 133 10.84 10.34 22.88
CA THR A 133 12.07 10.69 22.17
C THR A 133 11.88 10.45 20.67
N ALA A 134 12.39 11.34 19.82
CA ALA A 134 12.53 11.06 18.39
C ALA A 134 13.48 9.86 18.21
N PRO A 135 13.07 8.75 17.57
CA PRO A 135 14.02 7.69 17.29
C PRO A 135 14.87 8.09 16.07
N SER A 136 16.18 8.06 16.29
CA SER A 136 17.21 7.98 15.26
C SER A 136 16.77 7.02 14.14
N VAL A 137 16.60 7.55 12.94
CA VAL A 137 16.06 6.83 11.77
C VAL A 137 17.13 5.90 11.20
N ALA A 138 17.23 4.71 11.79
CA ALA A 138 18.04 3.61 11.29
C ALA A 138 17.25 2.28 11.35
N HIS A 139 15.93 2.33 11.12
CA HIS A 139 15.07 1.15 11.21
C HIS A 139 14.63 0.66 9.82
N SER A 140 14.80 -0.64 9.62
CA SER A 140 14.51 -1.37 8.38
C SER A 140 13.02 -1.62 8.26
N TRP A 141 12.33 -0.84 7.42
CA TRP A 141 10.90 -0.99 7.18
C TRP A 141 10.60 -2.22 6.29
N LEU A 142 9.66 -3.07 6.73
CA LEU A 142 9.14 -4.18 5.93
C LEU A 142 7.93 -3.71 5.11
N PHE A 143 7.97 -3.86 3.79
CA PHE A 143 6.90 -3.44 2.88
C PHE A 143 6.03 -4.63 2.47
N GLN A 144 4.71 -4.52 2.67
CA GLN A 144 3.75 -5.48 2.15
C GLN A 144 2.58 -4.75 1.48
N ALA A 145 2.41 -4.96 0.17
CA ALA A 145 1.25 -4.49 -0.57
C ALA A 145 0.16 -5.56 -0.52
N LEU A 146 -1.00 -5.23 0.02
CA LEU A 146 -2.17 -6.12 0.06
C LEU A 146 -3.27 -5.50 -0.83
N ALA A 147 -3.71 -6.26 -1.84
CA ALA A 147 -4.90 -5.95 -2.62
C ALA A 147 -6.02 -6.87 -2.14
N LEU A 148 -7.12 -6.30 -1.67
CA LEU A 148 -8.34 -7.03 -1.30
C LEU A 148 -9.37 -6.83 -2.42
N LEU A 149 -9.93 -7.94 -2.91
CA LEU A 149 -11.02 -7.99 -3.89
C LEU A 149 -12.34 -7.61 -3.24
#